data_AF-A0A2K1EB82-F1
#
_entry.id   AF-A0A2K1EB82-F1
#
_cell.length_a   1.000
_cell.length_b   1.000
_cell.length_c   1.000
_cell.angle_alpha   90.00
_cell.angle_beta   90.00
_cell.angle_gamma   90.00
#
_symmetry.space_group_name_H-M   'P 1'
#
loop_
_entity.id
_entity.type
_entity.pdbx_description
1 polymer ?
#
loop_
_entity_poly.entity_id
_entity_poly.type
_entity_poly.pdbx_seq_one_letter_code
_entity_poly.pdbx_strand_id
1 'polypeptide(L)'
;MVSSFRPFGASKERYGDDRHPDLPWGYWLVSSGSVPGEPPLVDEDGREWGSVREAFWMDRLGLPSIYTGWMNGIMEFMASYLAIADGRFVAPEERVRDIFLGDGHLDQFFRAYLLAAGLVNDTEGRPTPEGRSVLLMLIATRTREDAAEAVGLDWILANRTAAGHVERIAAAEQIERRERVAARMAHRFTTDTIGGDPAVKLIGLRITKEIPVRSTLWTMTWPDGDRLARDRFYLWLLERIDRWDAWSELVTRGGARALTEHFMKLAFCDRFAVAEFDGSDELRSN
;
A
#
# COMPACT_ATOMS: atom_id res chain seq x y z
N MET A 1 19.93 -32.20 4.62
CA MET A 1 19.63 -32.19 6.07
C MET A 1 18.29 -31.48 6.20
N VAL A 2 17.20 -32.22 6.40
CA VAL A 2 15.83 -31.67 6.38
C VAL A 2 15.59 -30.98 7.72
N SER A 3 15.57 -29.66 7.72
CA SER A 3 15.26 -28.87 8.93
C SER A 3 13.77 -29.03 9.24
N SER A 4 13.45 -29.78 10.28
CA SER A 4 12.08 -29.90 10.79
C SER A 4 11.71 -28.62 11.53
N PHE A 5 11.35 -27.58 10.79
CA PHE A 5 10.77 -26.38 11.36
C PHE A 5 9.36 -26.72 11.87
N ARG A 6 9.12 -26.52 13.17
CA ARG A 6 7.80 -26.66 13.79
C ARG A 6 7.16 -25.27 13.87
N PRO A 7 6.04 -25.00 13.19
CA PRO A 7 5.33 -23.73 13.31
C PRO A 7 4.84 -23.50 14.75
N PHE A 8 4.53 -22.25 15.10
CA PHE A 8 3.96 -21.92 16.40
C PHE A 8 2.68 -22.76 16.63
N GLY A 9 2.59 -23.44 17.78
CA GLY A 9 1.42 -24.25 18.15
C GLY A 9 1.37 -25.66 17.58
N ALA A 10 2.52 -26.33 17.41
CA ALA A 10 2.68 -27.70 16.87
C ALA A 10 2.07 -28.84 17.71
N SER A 11 0.87 -28.65 18.25
CA SER A 11 0.00 -29.67 18.86
C SER A 11 -1.41 -29.72 18.26
N LYS A 12 -1.76 -28.87 17.28
CA LYS A 12 -3.04 -28.97 16.55
C LYS A 12 -2.80 -29.74 15.23
N GLU A 13 -3.70 -30.67 14.89
CA GLU A 13 -3.70 -31.47 13.67
C GLU A 13 -3.42 -30.62 12.42
N ARG A 14 -2.77 -31.21 11.40
CA ARG A 14 -2.44 -30.44 10.18
C ARG A 14 -3.74 -30.05 9.49
N TYR A 15 -3.91 -28.75 9.27
CA TYR A 15 -5.02 -28.20 8.52
C TYR A 15 -5.08 -28.83 7.11
N GLY A 16 -6.16 -29.57 6.83
CA GLY A 16 -6.31 -30.39 5.62
C GLY A 16 -6.56 -31.87 5.90
N ASP A 17 -6.21 -32.38 7.08
CA ASP A 17 -6.51 -33.77 7.47
C ASP A 17 -8.00 -33.91 7.88
N ASP A 18 -8.53 -32.96 8.66
CA ASP A 18 -9.95 -32.91 9.08
C ASP A 18 -10.71 -31.65 8.61
N ARG A 19 -10.03 -30.76 7.88
CA ARG A 19 -10.58 -29.47 7.41
C ARG A 19 -10.57 -29.40 5.90
N HIS A 20 -11.69 -28.99 5.30
CA HIS A 20 -11.76 -28.83 3.85
C HIS A 20 -10.98 -27.58 3.41
N PRO A 21 -9.94 -27.70 2.57
CA PRO A 21 -9.05 -26.59 2.25
C PRO A 21 -9.68 -25.54 1.32
N ASP A 22 -10.74 -25.91 0.58
CA ASP A 22 -11.46 -24.98 -0.30
C ASP A 22 -12.58 -24.20 0.40
N LEU A 23 -12.83 -24.47 1.68
CA LEU A 23 -13.77 -23.68 2.47
C LEU A 23 -13.03 -22.55 3.20
N PRO A 24 -13.67 -21.38 3.42
CA PRO A 24 -13.08 -20.31 4.20
C PRO A 24 -12.71 -20.78 5.62
N TRP A 25 -11.56 -20.34 6.11
CA TRP A 25 -11.15 -20.60 7.49
C TRP A 25 -12.24 -20.13 8.46
N GLY A 26 -12.53 -20.94 9.48
CA GLY A 26 -13.60 -20.67 10.45
C GLY A 26 -14.99 -21.11 10.03
N TYR A 27 -15.15 -21.85 8.91
CA TYR A 27 -16.46 -22.40 8.49
C TYR A 27 -17.13 -23.32 9.53
N TRP A 28 -16.35 -23.84 10.49
CA TRP A 28 -16.82 -24.68 11.59
C TRP A 28 -17.26 -23.88 12.83
N LEU A 29 -17.02 -22.58 12.87
CA LEU A 29 -17.47 -21.74 13.97
C LEU A 29 -19.00 -21.70 13.98
N VAL A 30 -19.57 -21.88 15.17
CA VAL A 30 -21.02 -21.95 15.33
C VAL A 30 -21.52 -20.66 15.95
N SER A 31 -22.49 -20.02 15.30
CA SER A 31 -23.20 -18.89 15.88
C SER A 31 -24.09 -19.36 17.04
N SER A 32 -23.86 -18.86 18.24
CA SER A 32 -24.76 -19.06 19.39
C SER A 32 -25.73 -17.88 19.62
N GLY A 33 -25.64 -16.85 18.78
CA GLY A 33 -26.55 -15.71 18.77
C GLY A 33 -28.00 -16.07 18.40
N SER A 34 -28.92 -15.13 18.65
CA SER A 34 -30.34 -15.27 18.34
C SER A 34 -30.64 -15.32 16.83
N VAL A 35 -29.70 -14.86 16.00
CA VAL A 35 -29.76 -14.92 14.54
C VAL A 35 -28.64 -15.82 14.04
N PRO A 36 -28.92 -16.83 13.20
CA PRO A 36 -27.88 -17.68 12.64
C PRO A 36 -26.83 -16.86 11.86
N GLY A 37 -25.57 -17.01 12.27
CA GLY A 37 -24.43 -16.34 11.64
C GLY A 37 -24.04 -15.02 12.30
N GLU A 38 -24.79 -14.56 13.29
CA GLU A 38 -24.40 -13.40 14.09
C GLU A 38 -23.52 -13.81 15.29
N PRO A 39 -22.62 -12.92 15.72
CA PRO A 39 -21.88 -13.14 16.96
C PRO A 39 -22.81 -13.32 18.18
N PRO A 40 -22.35 -14.01 19.24
CA PRO A 40 -21.03 -14.60 19.37
C PRO A 40 -20.86 -15.87 18.53
N LEU A 41 -19.66 -16.00 17.95
CA LEU A 41 -19.22 -17.22 17.27
C LEU A 41 -18.46 -18.08 18.27
N VAL A 42 -18.85 -19.34 18.37
CA VAL A 42 -18.28 -20.31 19.31
C VAL A 42 -17.35 -21.26 18.56
N ASP A 43 -16.13 -21.43 19.07
CA ASP A 43 -15.19 -22.43 18.56
C ASP A 43 -15.36 -23.81 19.22
N GLU A 44 -14.60 -24.79 18.74
CA GLU A 44 -14.67 -26.17 19.25
C GLU A 44 -14.16 -26.31 20.69
N ASP A 45 -13.36 -25.35 21.16
CA ASP A 45 -12.89 -25.28 22.55
C ASP A 45 -13.92 -24.55 23.45
N GLY A 46 -15.06 -24.12 22.90
CA GLY A 46 -16.13 -23.41 23.60
C GLY A 46 -15.83 -21.93 23.84
N ARG A 47 -14.82 -21.35 23.20
CA ARG A 47 -14.51 -19.91 23.30
C ARG A 47 -15.40 -19.10 22.39
N GLU A 48 -15.78 -17.93 22.86
CA GLU A 48 -16.64 -17.00 22.14
C GLU A 48 -15.83 -15.88 21.48
N TRP A 49 -16.22 -15.54 20.26
CA TRP A 49 -15.55 -14.57 19.40
C TRP A 49 -16.57 -13.60 18.81
N GLY A 50 -16.21 -12.31 18.73
CA GLY A 50 -16.99 -11.28 18.08
C GLY A 50 -16.93 -11.36 16.55
N SER A 51 -15.95 -12.05 15.98
CA SER A 51 -15.88 -12.33 14.54
C SER A 51 -14.92 -13.48 14.21
N VAL A 52 -15.05 -14.05 13.00
CA VAL A 52 -14.10 -15.04 12.47
C VAL A 52 -12.68 -14.45 12.38
N ARG A 53 -12.58 -13.17 12.03
CA ARG A 53 -11.30 -12.43 11.96
C ARG A 53 -10.64 -12.34 13.33
N GLU A 54 -11.41 -12.04 14.37
CA GLU A 54 -10.91 -11.99 15.75
C GLU A 54 -10.43 -13.37 16.24
N ALA A 55 -11.22 -14.42 15.98
CA ALA A 55 -10.83 -15.80 16.30
C ALA A 55 -9.51 -16.19 15.62
N PHE A 56 -9.38 -15.85 14.33
CA PHE A 56 -8.14 -16.08 13.59
C PHE A 56 -6.96 -15.30 14.17
N TRP A 57 -7.14 -14.02 14.48
CA TRP A 57 -6.09 -13.16 15.01
C TRP A 57 -5.60 -13.60 16.40
N MET A 58 -6.53 -13.78 17.33
CA MET A 58 -6.19 -13.99 18.73
C MET A 58 -5.88 -15.45 19.05
N ASP A 59 -6.70 -16.40 18.57
CA ASP A 59 -6.43 -17.82 18.82
C ASP A 59 -5.43 -18.39 17.81
N ARG A 60 -5.77 -18.35 16.52
CA ARG A 60 -4.98 -19.10 15.53
C ARG A 60 -3.59 -18.52 15.32
N LEU A 61 -3.44 -17.20 15.29
CA LEU A 61 -2.14 -16.54 15.18
C LEU A 61 -1.48 -16.26 16.53
N GLY A 62 -2.23 -16.35 17.64
CA GLY A 62 -1.71 -16.07 18.97
C GLY A 62 -1.33 -14.61 19.19
N LEU A 63 -1.94 -13.68 18.43
CA LEU A 63 -1.61 -12.26 18.49
C LEU A 63 -2.42 -11.54 19.59
N PRO A 64 -1.89 -10.46 20.17
CA PRO A 64 -2.59 -9.72 21.21
C PRO A 64 -3.83 -9.02 20.65
N SER A 65 -4.82 -8.81 21.52
CA SER A 65 -5.94 -7.91 21.23
C SER A 65 -5.39 -6.49 21.01
N ILE A 66 -5.71 -5.91 19.86
CA ILE A 66 -5.32 -4.56 19.46
C ILE A 66 -6.54 -3.82 18.91
N TYR A 67 -6.38 -2.53 18.62
CA TYR A 67 -7.41 -1.74 17.96
C TYR A 67 -7.90 -2.41 16.66
N THR A 68 -9.22 -2.60 16.53
CA THR A 68 -9.85 -3.36 15.44
C THR A 68 -9.47 -2.85 14.05
N GLY A 69 -9.30 -1.53 13.89
CA GLY A 69 -8.87 -0.95 12.60
C GLY A 69 -7.44 -1.36 12.21
N TRP A 70 -6.52 -1.45 13.17
CA TRP A 70 -5.15 -1.92 12.91
C TRP A 70 -5.13 -3.40 12.60
N MET A 71 -5.87 -4.19 13.37
CA MET A 71 -6.06 -5.62 13.13
C MET A 71 -6.56 -5.89 11.70
N ASN A 72 -7.61 -5.18 11.28
CA ASN A 72 -8.15 -5.30 9.92
C ASN A 72 -7.14 -4.85 8.86
N GLY A 73 -6.46 -3.71 9.03
CA GLY A 73 -5.45 -3.25 8.07
C GLY A 73 -4.30 -4.27 7.86
N ILE A 74 -3.84 -4.91 8.94
CA ILE A 74 -2.82 -5.96 8.86
C ILE A 74 -3.37 -7.20 8.15
N MET A 75 -4.63 -7.58 8.43
CA MET A 75 -5.29 -8.70 7.77
C MET A 75 -5.54 -8.45 6.27
N GLU A 76 -5.88 -7.24 5.84
CA GLU A 76 -5.98 -6.88 4.42
C GLU A 76 -4.61 -6.94 3.72
N PHE A 77 -3.55 -6.49 4.39
CA PHE A 77 -2.18 -6.63 3.89
C PHE A 77 -1.79 -8.11 3.75
N MET A 78 -2.12 -8.94 4.75
CA MET A 78 -1.90 -10.39 4.71
C MET A 78 -2.67 -11.05 3.56
N ALA A 79 -3.93 -10.68 3.34
CA ALA A 79 -4.73 -11.17 2.22
C ALA A 79 -4.07 -10.84 0.88
N SER A 80 -3.61 -9.60 0.73
CA SER A 80 -2.92 -9.13 -0.48
C SER A 80 -1.61 -9.88 -0.72
N TYR A 81 -0.81 -10.08 0.33
CA TYR A 81 0.43 -10.85 0.25
C TYR A 81 0.16 -12.31 -0.14
N LEU A 82 -0.81 -12.98 0.50
CA LEU A 82 -1.18 -14.37 0.19
C LEU A 82 -1.73 -14.52 -1.23
N ALA A 83 -2.52 -13.56 -1.72
CA ALA A 83 -3.03 -13.54 -3.10
C ALA A 83 -1.90 -13.44 -4.13
N ILE A 84 -0.89 -12.60 -3.86
CA ILE A 84 0.31 -12.48 -4.69
C ILE A 84 1.14 -13.78 -4.62
N ALA A 85 1.29 -14.36 -3.43
CA ALA A 85 2.04 -15.58 -3.19
C ALA A 85 1.41 -16.82 -3.86
N ASP A 86 0.08 -16.89 -3.99
CA ASP A 86 -0.64 -17.95 -4.72
C ASP A 86 -0.29 -17.97 -6.22
N GLY A 87 0.35 -16.93 -6.73
CA GLY A 87 1.00 -16.94 -8.05
C GLY A 87 0.05 -16.75 -9.23
N ARG A 88 -1.20 -16.34 -8.99
CA ARG A 88 -2.17 -16.03 -10.06
C ARG A 88 -1.92 -14.68 -10.74
N PHE A 89 -1.01 -13.85 -10.23
CA PHE A 89 -0.94 -12.44 -10.62
C PHE A 89 0.45 -11.86 -10.97
N VAL A 90 1.59 -12.31 -10.40
CA VAL A 90 2.92 -11.67 -10.65
C VAL A 90 4.10 -12.66 -10.53
N ALA A 91 5.16 -12.47 -11.33
CA ALA A 91 6.39 -13.27 -11.32
C ALA A 91 7.24 -13.08 -10.05
N PRO A 92 8.01 -14.09 -9.58
CA PRO A 92 8.73 -14.06 -8.32
C PRO A 92 9.65 -12.87 -8.08
N GLU A 93 10.38 -12.42 -9.10
CA GLU A 93 11.37 -11.35 -9.01
C GLU A 93 10.72 -9.95 -8.99
N GLU A 94 9.54 -9.78 -9.58
CA GLU A 94 8.77 -8.54 -9.54
C GLU A 94 8.10 -8.32 -8.17
N ARG A 95 7.81 -9.40 -7.42
CA ARG A 95 7.15 -9.34 -6.09
C ARG A 95 7.94 -8.54 -5.05
N VAL A 96 9.26 -8.70 -4.98
CA VAL A 96 10.11 -8.11 -3.93
C VAL A 96 10.22 -6.59 -4.07
N ARG A 97 10.30 -6.10 -5.31
CA ARG A 97 10.37 -4.65 -5.59
C ARG A 97 9.04 -3.96 -5.32
N ASP A 98 7.92 -4.64 -5.56
CA ASP A 98 6.62 -4.00 -5.57
C ASP A 98 5.83 -4.09 -4.24
N ILE A 99 6.06 -5.07 -3.36
CA ILE A 99 5.32 -5.15 -2.09
C ILE A 99 5.89 -4.18 -1.04
N PHE A 100 7.20 -4.25 -0.81
CA PHE A 100 7.91 -3.49 0.23
C PHE A 100 8.86 -2.41 -0.33
N LEU A 101 8.62 -1.92 -1.56
CA LEU A 101 9.47 -0.90 -2.21
C LEU A 101 10.96 -1.29 -2.27
N GLY A 102 11.24 -2.59 -2.45
CA GLY A 102 12.61 -3.10 -2.48
C GLY A 102 13.26 -3.31 -1.11
N ASP A 103 12.56 -3.08 0.01
CA ASP A 103 13.05 -3.46 1.34
C ASP A 103 12.98 -4.99 1.53
N GLY A 104 14.08 -5.66 1.17
CA GLY A 104 14.22 -7.09 1.29
C GLY A 104 14.24 -7.61 2.73
N HIS A 105 14.51 -6.77 3.73
CA HIS A 105 14.49 -7.20 5.14
C HIS A 105 13.06 -7.33 5.66
N LEU A 106 12.20 -6.37 5.33
CA LEU A 106 10.77 -6.44 5.67
C LEU A 106 10.07 -7.60 4.97
N ASP A 107 10.39 -7.83 3.69
CA ASP A 107 9.90 -9.00 2.95
C ASP A 107 10.30 -10.31 3.63
N GLN A 108 11.58 -10.47 3.96
CA GLN A 108 12.09 -11.66 4.64
C GLN A 108 11.44 -11.84 6.02
N PHE A 109 11.27 -10.76 6.78
CA PHE A 109 10.63 -10.83 8.09
C PHE A 109 9.16 -11.27 7.98
N PHE A 110 8.39 -10.65 7.09
CA PHE A 110 6.98 -11.01 6.91
C PHE A 110 6.80 -12.42 6.36
N ARG A 111 7.66 -12.83 5.41
CA ARG A 111 7.71 -14.21 4.92
C ARG A 111 8.06 -15.20 6.03
N ALA A 112 9.06 -14.90 6.86
CA ALA A 112 9.42 -15.72 8.02
C ALA A 112 8.26 -15.84 9.02
N TYR A 113 7.52 -14.75 9.23
CA TYR A 113 6.31 -14.76 10.04
C TYR A 113 5.22 -15.69 9.45
N LEU A 114 4.91 -15.59 8.15
CA LEU A 114 3.91 -16.46 7.52
C LEU A 114 4.34 -17.94 7.48
N LEU A 115 5.65 -18.19 7.34
CA LEU A 115 6.24 -19.52 7.49
C LEU A 115 6.06 -20.05 8.91
N ALA A 116 6.36 -19.21 9.92
CA ALA A 116 6.18 -19.52 11.33
C ALA A 116 4.70 -19.80 11.69
N ALA A 117 3.77 -19.10 11.04
CA ALA A 117 2.35 -19.31 11.17
C ALA A 117 1.82 -20.55 10.41
N GLY A 118 2.63 -21.17 9.54
CA GLY A 118 2.23 -22.31 8.71
C GLY A 118 1.35 -21.97 7.51
N LEU A 119 1.25 -20.69 7.14
CA LEU A 119 0.38 -20.21 6.06
C LEU A 119 1.01 -20.29 4.67
N VAL A 120 2.34 -20.33 4.60
CA VAL A 120 3.10 -20.52 3.35
C VAL A 120 4.12 -21.64 3.50
N ASN A 121 4.52 -22.25 2.39
CA ASN A 121 5.56 -23.28 2.36
C ASN A 121 6.98 -22.69 2.29
N ASP A 122 7.95 -23.45 2.80
CA ASP A 122 9.37 -23.07 2.90
C ASP A 122 10.09 -23.05 1.54
N THR A 123 9.73 -23.96 0.65
CA THR A 123 10.34 -24.12 -0.67
C THR A 123 9.99 -23.01 -1.65
N GLU A 124 8.69 -22.76 -1.87
CA GLU A 124 8.21 -21.87 -2.94
C GLU A 124 7.60 -20.57 -2.41
N GLY A 125 7.38 -20.47 -1.09
CA GLY A 125 6.64 -19.36 -0.48
C GLY A 125 5.17 -19.34 -0.89
N ARG A 126 4.63 -20.44 -1.44
CA ARG A 126 3.22 -20.51 -1.85
C ARG A 126 2.32 -20.80 -0.65
N PRO A 127 1.06 -20.35 -0.66
CA PRO A 127 0.10 -20.67 0.39
C PRO A 127 -0.06 -22.18 0.60
N THR A 128 -0.04 -22.60 1.86
CA THR A 128 -0.44 -23.95 2.28
C THR A 128 -1.96 -24.12 2.11
N PRO A 129 -2.53 -25.34 2.27
CA PRO A 129 -3.98 -25.51 2.27
C PRO A 129 -4.68 -24.59 3.28
N GLU A 130 -4.08 -24.41 4.47
CA GLU A 130 -4.56 -23.43 5.45
C GLU A 130 -4.42 -21.99 4.95
N GLY A 131 -3.27 -21.62 4.38
CA GLY A 131 -3.05 -20.29 3.83
C GLY A 131 -4.09 -19.92 2.77
N ARG A 132 -4.52 -20.87 1.93
CA ARG A 132 -5.59 -20.64 0.95
C ARG A 132 -6.95 -20.48 1.60
N SER A 133 -7.28 -21.33 2.57
CA SER A 133 -8.51 -21.22 3.35
C SER A 133 -8.59 -19.89 4.12
N VAL A 134 -7.47 -19.43 4.69
CA VAL A 134 -7.33 -18.11 5.32
C VAL A 134 -7.52 -17.00 4.30
N LEU A 135 -6.89 -17.09 3.12
CA LEU A 135 -7.10 -16.11 2.05
C LEU A 135 -8.59 -16.02 1.66
N LEU A 136 -9.29 -17.15 1.52
CA LEU A 136 -10.72 -17.17 1.25
C LEU A 136 -11.54 -16.50 2.36
N MET A 137 -11.23 -16.80 3.63
CA MET A 137 -11.86 -16.15 4.78
C MET A 137 -11.63 -14.65 4.77
N LEU A 138 -10.39 -14.21 4.53
CA LEU A 138 -10.06 -12.78 4.52
C LEU A 138 -10.81 -12.06 3.42
N ILE A 139 -10.92 -12.64 2.22
CA ILE A 139 -11.71 -12.10 1.10
C ILE A 139 -13.21 -12.06 1.43
N ALA A 140 -13.75 -13.11 2.04
CA ALA A 140 -15.17 -13.20 2.37
C ALA A 140 -15.61 -12.25 3.50
N THR A 141 -14.66 -11.82 4.34
CA THR A 141 -14.93 -11.01 5.55
C THR A 141 -14.50 -9.55 5.41
N ARG A 142 -14.14 -9.11 4.20
CA ARG A 142 -13.77 -7.71 3.94
C ARG A 142 -14.93 -6.77 4.24
N THR A 143 -14.59 -5.60 4.77
CA THR A 143 -15.59 -4.54 4.98
C THR A 143 -16.12 -4.05 3.63
N ARG A 144 -17.29 -3.39 3.62
CA ARG A 144 -17.85 -2.82 2.38
C ARG A 144 -16.90 -1.81 1.71
N GLU A 145 -16.13 -1.07 2.51
CA GLU A 145 -15.14 -0.10 2.02
C GLU A 145 -13.95 -0.82 1.36
N ASP A 146 -13.39 -1.83 2.01
CA ASP A 146 -12.25 -2.59 1.47
C ASP A 146 -12.64 -3.43 0.25
N ALA A 147 -13.85 -3.99 0.24
CA ALA A 147 -14.34 -4.83 -0.86
C ALA A 147 -14.41 -4.11 -2.23
N ALA A 148 -14.43 -2.77 -2.24
CA ALA A 148 -14.39 -1.99 -3.47
C ALA A 148 -13.03 -2.04 -4.17
N GLU A 149 -11.94 -2.31 -3.45
CA GLU A 149 -10.58 -2.38 -3.97
C GLU A 149 -10.17 -3.84 -4.23
N ALA A 150 -9.49 -4.14 -5.33
CA ALA A 150 -9.03 -5.50 -5.63
C ALA A 150 -7.89 -5.94 -4.69
N VAL A 151 -7.99 -7.14 -4.09
CA VAL A 151 -6.92 -7.72 -3.24
C VAL A 151 -5.64 -7.92 -4.06
N GLY A 152 -4.48 -7.66 -3.45
CA GLY A 152 -3.17 -7.87 -4.08
C GLY A 152 -2.38 -6.58 -4.20
N LEU A 153 -1.61 -6.45 -5.29
CA LEU A 153 -0.67 -5.34 -5.44
C LEU A 153 -1.40 -3.98 -5.53
N ASP A 154 -2.57 -3.95 -6.18
CA ASP A 154 -3.39 -2.73 -6.31
C ASP A 154 -3.83 -2.21 -4.94
N TRP A 155 -4.30 -3.09 -4.04
CA TRP A 155 -4.64 -2.71 -2.66
C TRP A 155 -3.41 -2.22 -1.90
N ILE A 156 -2.26 -2.90 -2.01
CA ILE A 156 -1.01 -2.49 -1.34
C ILE A 156 -0.60 -1.08 -1.81
N LEU A 157 -0.61 -0.82 -3.12
CA LEU A 157 -0.29 0.48 -3.69
C LEU A 157 -1.27 1.55 -3.20
N ALA A 158 -2.56 1.24 -3.19
CA ALA A 158 -3.62 2.16 -2.77
C ALA A 158 -3.58 2.48 -1.26
N ASN A 159 -3.10 1.57 -0.42
CA ASN A 159 -3.15 1.68 1.05
C ASN A 159 -1.79 1.92 1.71
N ARG A 160 -0.74 2.26 0.94
CA ARG A 160 0.59 2.61 1.47
C ARG A 160 0.63 3.88 2.32
N THR A 161 -0.40 4.72 2.25
CA THR A 161 -0.46 5.98 3.00
C THR A 161 -1.36 5.83 4.22
N ALA A 162 -1.04 6.51 5.33
CA ALA A 162 -1.86 6.52 6.55
C ALA A 162 -3.25 7.20 6.41
N ALA A 163 -3.66 7.60 5.20
CA ALA A 163 -4.93 8.27 4.94
C ALA A 163 -6.08 7.27 4.74
N GLY A 164 -7.27 7.58 5.26
CA GLY A 164 -8.45 6.72 5.15
C GLY A 164 -9.02 6.65 3.72
N HIS A 165 -9.86 5.66 3.42
CA HIS A 165 -10.41 5.41 2.07
C HIS A 165 -11.15 6.62 1.46
N VAL A 166 -12.00 7.29 2.25
CA VAL A 166 -12.75 8.49 1.81
C VAL A 166 -11.81 9.66 1.49
N GLU A 167 -10.80 9.89 2.32
CA GLU A 167 -9.79 10.93 2.11
C GLU A 167 -8.94 10.63 0.86
N ARG A 168 -8.66 9.35 0.59
CA ARG A 168 -7.95 8.89 -0.62
C ARG A 168 -8.77 9.13 -1.88
N ILE A 169 -10.08 8.81 -1.89
CA ILE A 169 -10.95 9.08 -3.05
C ILE A 169 -11.03 10.59 -3.32
N ALA A 170 -11.27 11.40 -2.28
CA ALA A 170 -11.33 12.85 -2.44
C ALA A 170 -10.00 13.43 -2.94
N ALA A 171 -8.86 12.92 -2.44
CA ALA A 171 -7.54 13.29 -2.94
C ALA A 171 -7.36 12.86 -4.40
N ALA A 172 -7.75 11.64 -4.77
CA ALA A 172 -7.65 11.11 -6.14
C ALA A 172 -8.48 11.92 -7.14
N GLU A 173 -9.73 12.26 -6.81
CA GLU A 173 -10.58 13.12 -7.64
C GLU A 173 -9.99 14.52 -7.82
N GLN A 174 -9.43 15.08 -6.74
CA GLN A 174 -8.77 16.38 -6.77
C GLN A 174 -7.47 16.35 -7.61
N ILE A 175 -6.71 15.27 -7.53
CA ILE A 175 -5.53 15.00 -8.36
C ILE A 175 -5.95 14.90 -9.82
N GLU A 176 -6.92 14.06 -10.14
CA GLU A 176 -7.39 13.84 -11.51
C GLU A 176 -7.90 15.14 -12.15
N ARG A 177 -8.63 15.96 -11.38
CA ARG A 177 -9.07 17.29 -11.82
C ARG A 177 -7.89 18.20 -12.15
N ARG A 178 -6.84 18.23 -11.31
CA ARG A 178 -5.63 19.03 -11.54
C ARG A 178 -4.83 18.49 -12.72
N GLU A 179 -4.74 17.17 -12.88
CA GLU A 179 -4.07 16.54 -14.02
C GLU A 179 -4.79 16.83 -15.35
N ARG A 180 -6.12 16.87 -15.37
CA ARG A 180 -6.91 17.31 -16.54
C ARG A 180 -6.59 18.75 -16.96
N VAL A 181 -6.33 19.64 -16.00
CA VAL A 181 -5.87 21.01 -16.27
C VAL A 181 -4.43 20.98 -16.79
N ALA A 182 -3.53 20.27 -16.11
CA ALA A 182 -2.12 20.13 -16.48
C ALA A 182 -1.92 19.57 -17.89
N ALA A 183 -2.76 18.63 -18.33
CA ALA A 183 -2.68 18.02 -19.65
C ALA A 183 -2.77 19.05 -20.79
N ARG A 184 -3.50 20.16 -20.56
CA ARG A 184 -3.70 21.24 -21.53
C ARG A 184 -2.63 22.33 -21.47
N MET A 185 -1.77 22.32 -20.45
CA MET A 185 -0.73 23.34 -20.28
C MET A 185 0.41 23.17 -21.30
N ALA A 186 1.00 24.31 -21.68
CA ALA A 186 2.15 24.39 -22.55
C ALA A 186 3.40 23.80 -21.88
N HIS A 187 3.56 24.08 -20.59
CA HIS A 187 4.59 23.50 -19.73
C HIS A 187 3.91 22.69 -18.63
N ARG A 188 4.29 21.42 -18.49
CA ARG A 188 3.68 20.53 -17.49
C ARG A 188 4.67 19.56 -16.89
N PHE A 189 4.50 19.30 -15.60
CA PHE A 189 5.09 18.12 -14.99
C PHE A 189 4.25 16.89 -15.29
N THR A 190 4.92 15.75 -15.44
CA THR A 190 4.29 14.44 -15.60
C THR A 190 5.15 13.39 -14.94
N THR A 191 4.53 12.29 -14.56
CA THR A 191 5.23 11.13 -14.03
C THR A 191 5.60 10.17 -15.16
N ASP A 192 6.70 9.46 -15.00
CA ASP A 192 7.19 8.49 -15.98
C ASP A 192 8.08 7.44 -15.31
N THR A 193 8.60 6.49 -16.08
CA THR A 193 9.64 5.54 -15.66
C THR A 193 10.84 5.63 -16.61
N ILE A 194 12.05 5.76 -16.09
CA ILE A 194 13.29 5.88 -16.88
C ILE A 194 14.28 4.85 -16.36
N GLY A 195 14.67 3.90 -17.23
CA GLY A 195 15.61 2.85 -16.83
C GLY A 195 15.10 1.93 -15.70
N GLY A 196 13.78 1.86 -15.50
CA GLY A 196 13.15 1.14 -14.38
C GLY A 196 12.89 2.02 -13.14
N ASP A 197 13.50 3.20 -13.06
CA ASP A 197 13.32 4.10 -11.92
C ASP A 197 12.13 5.05 -12.13
N PRO A 198 11.29 5.27 -11.10
CA PRO A 198 10.25 6.28 -11.11
C PRO A 198 10.84 7.66 -11.39
N ALA A 199 10.17 8.44 -12.23
CA ALA A 199 10.64 9.74 -12.66
C ALA A 199 9.53 10.79 -12.68
N VAL A 200 9.93 12.06 -12.55
CA VAL A 200 9.11 13.22 -12.86
C VAL A 200 9.82 14.03 -13.94
N LYS A 201 9.08 14.38 -14.99
CA LYS A 201 9.57 15.14 -16.13
C LYS A 201 8.83 16.47 -16.22
N LEU A 202 9.55 17.55 -16.50
CA LEU A 202 8.96 18.78 -17.01
C LEU A 202 9.00 18.74 -18.53
N ILE A 203 7.84 18.79 -19.16
CA ILE A 203 7.68 18.84 -20.61
C ILE A 203 7.24 20.23 -21.01
N GLY A 204 8.00 20.87 -21.88
CA GLY A 204 7.65 22.17 -22.46
C GLY A 204 7.34 22.06 -23.95
N LEU A 205 6.37 22.87 -24.40
CA LEU A 205 6.13 23.07 -25.82
C LEU A 205 7.16 24.06 -26.37
N ARG A 206 8.05 23.58 -27.24
CA ARG A 206 8.95 24.44 -28.02
C ARG A 206 8.36 24.66 -29.40
N ILE A 207 8.00 25.91 -29.69
CA ILE A 207 7.60 26.31 -31.03
C ILE A 207 8.88 26.55 -31.83
N THR A 208 9.22 25.63 -32.72
CA THR A 208 10.30 25.83 -33.69
C THR A 208 9.77 26.57 -34.93
N LYS A 209 10.65 26.98 -35.84
CA LYS A 209 10.25 27.68 -37.08
C LYS A 209 9.37 26.83 -38.00
N GLU A 210 9.34 25.51 -37.81
CA GLU A 210 8.70 24.56 -38.73
C GLU A 210 7.55 23.80 -38.07
N ILE A 211 7.72 23.28 -36.84
CA ILE A 211 6.69 22.50 -36.12
C ILE A 211 6.78 22.71 -34.59
N PRO A 212 5.66 22.86 -33.86
CA PRO A 212 5.65 22.80 -32.39
C PRO A 212 6.00 21.40 -31.90
N VAL A 213 7.08 21.27 -31.13
CA VAL A 213 7.52 19.98 -30.56
C VAL A 213 7.51 20.06 -29.04
N ARG A 214 6.95 19.05 -28.38
CA ARG A 214 7.08 18.89 -26.92
C ARG A 214 8.43 18.28 -26.60
N SER A 215 9.23 18.97 -25.80
CA SER A 215 10.55 18.51 -25.37
C SER A 215 10.64 18.45 -23.86
N THR A 216 11.34 17.45 -23.33
CA THR A 216 11.67 17.38 -21.91
C THR A 216 12.69 18.48 -21.57
N LEU A 217 12.32 19.35 -20.64
CA LEU A 217 13.15 20.47 -20.15
C LEU A 217 13.92 20.11 -18.89
N TRP A 218 13.33 19.25 -18.05
CA TRP A 218 13.89 18.83 -16.78
C TRP A 218 13.42 17.43 -16.43
N THR A 219 14.22 16.68 -15.68
CA THR A 219 13.88 15.33 -15.22
C THR A 219 14.57 15.05 -13.90
N MET A 220 13.88 14.36 -13.00
CA MET A 220 14.44 13.76 -11.80
C MET A 220 13.97 12.32 -11.70
N THR A 221 14.88 11.44 -11.30
CA THR A 221 14.63 10.02 -11.04
C THR A 221 14.79 9.73 -9.56
N TRP A 222 14.01 8.79 -9.07
CA TRP A 222 14.11 8.25 -7.71
C TRP A 222 14.72 6.86 -7.81
N PRO A 223 15.98 6.67 -7.37
CA PRO A 223 16.63 5.38 -7.40
C PRO A 223 15.89 4.32 -6.60
N ASP A 224 16.27 3.05 -6.82
CA ASP A 224 15.78 1.89 -6.08
C ASP A 224 14.26 1.66 -6.18
N GLY A 225 13.60 2.26 -7.17
CA GLY A 225 12.17 2.08 -7.37
C GLY A 225 11.29 2.87 -6.39
N ASP A 226 11.80 3.93 -5.73
CA ASP A 226 11.05 4.71 -4.74
C ASP A 226 9.91 5.54 -5.37
N ARG A 227 8.80 4.85 -5.66
CA ARG A 227 7.57 5.44 -6.20
C ARG A 227 6.92 6.38 -5.20
N LEU A 228 7.01 6.07 -3.90
CA LEU A 228 6.32 6.85 -2.86
C LEU A 228 6.89 8.27 -2.76
N ALA A 229 8.23 8.42 -2.70
CA ALA A 229 8.85 9.73 -2.67
C ALA A 229 8.58 10.51 -3.97
N ARG A 230 8.63 9.84 -5.12
CA ARG A 230 8.27 10.41 -6.42
C ARG A 230 6.84 10.93 -6.45
N ASP A 231 5.89 10.14 -5.96
CA ASP A 231 4.46 10.49 -5.94
C ASP A 231 4.19 11.63 -4.98
N ARG A 232 4.79 11.62 -3.77
CA ARG A 232 4.70 12.75 -2.82
C ARG A 232 5.25 14.03 -3.42
N PHE A 233 6.39 13.97 -4.10
CA PHE A 233 6.94 15.12 -4.80
C PHE A 233 6.03 15.62 -5.93
N TYR A 234 5.47 14.71 -6.73
CA TYR A 234 4.56 15.08 -7.80
C TYR A 234 3.25 15.70 -7.29
N LEU A 235 2.70 15.20 -6.18
CA LEU A 235 1.55 15.81 -5.51
C LEU A 235 1.85 17.24 -5.04
N TRP A 236 3.01 17.44 -4.43
CA TRP A 236 3.48 18.77 -4.01
C TRP A 236 3.61 19.74 -5.20
N LEU A 237 4.00 19.24 -6.38
CA LEU A 237 3.99 20.01 -7.63
C LEU A 237 2.57 20.35 -8.09
N LEU A 238 1.64 19.39 -8.06
CA LEU A 238 0.25 19.58 -8.50
C LEU A 238 -0.51 20.61 -7.63
N GLU A 239 -0.18 20.72 -6.34
CA GLU A 239 -0.69 21.79 -5.48
C GLU A 239 -0.30 23.19 -5.93
N ARG A 240 0.81 23.30 -6.68
CA ARG A 240 1.42 24.55 -7.16
C ARG A 240 1.36 24.65 -8.69
N ILE A 241 0.31 24.07 -9.29
CA ILE A 241 0.12 24.01 -10.74
C ILE A 241 0.16 25.39 -11.42
N ASP A 242 -0.30 26.43 -10.71
CA ASP A 242 -0.26 27.83 -11.11
C ASP A 242 1.17 28.36 -11.36
N ARG A 243 2.20 27.71 -10.79
CA ARG A 243 3.61 28.15 -10.87
C ARG A 243 4.42 27.48 -11.96
N TRP A 244 3.86 26.49 -12.65
CA TRP A 244 4.61 25.62 -13.57
C TRP A 244 5.21 26.36 -14.77
N ASP A 245 4.52 27.38 -15.29
CA ASP A 245 5.06 28.20 -16.39
C ASP A 245 6.27 29.04 -15.94
N ALA A 246 6.21 29.63 -14.75
CA ALA A 246 7.33 30.38 -14.17
C ALA A 246 8.54 29.47 -13.89
N TRP A 247 8.30 28.25 -13.42
CA TRP A 247 9.33 27.24 -13.22
C TRP A 247 9.95 26.75 -14.54
N SER A 248 9.17 26.63 -15.60
CA SER A 248 9.70 26.34 -16.94
C SER A 248 10.59 27.47 -17.47
N GLU A 249 10.20 28.72 -17.22
CA GLU A 249 11.02 29.87 -17.58
C GLU A 249 12.34 29.88 -16.81
N LEU A 250 12.33 29.47 -15.54
CA LEU A 250 13.54 29.31 -14.73
C LEU A 250 14.50 28.27 -15.33
N VAL A 251 13.98 27.13 -15.83
CA VAL A 251 14.82 26.15 -16.54
C VAL A 251 15.36 26.73 -17.84
N THR A 252 14.56 27.52 -18.55
CA THR A 252 14.98 28.14 -19.81
C THR A 252 16.10 29.15 -19.59
N ARG A 253 16.04 29.93 -18.52
CA ARG A 253 17.03 30.98 -18.18
C ARG A 253 18.25 30.45 -17.42
N GLY A 254 18.05 29.54 -16.48
CA GLY A 254 19.07 29.07 -15.53
C GLY A 254 19.46 27.58 -15.66
N GLY A 255 18.86 26.86 -16.62
CA GLY A 255 19.08 25.43 -16.81
C GLY A 255 18.37 24.54 -15.79
N ALA A 256 18.47 23.22 -15.99
CA ALA A 256 17.80 22.22 -15.16
C ALA A 256 18.19 22.31 -13.67
N ARG A 257 19.46 22.61 -13.39
CA ARG A 257 19.98 22.75 -12.03
C ARG A 257 19.28 23.85 -11.23
N ALA A 258 19.01 25.00 -11.86
CA ALA A 258 18.36 26.12 -11.18
C ALA A 258 16.96 25.75 -10.67
N LEU A 259 16.22 24.93 -11.42
CA LEU A 259 14.91 24.44 -10.99
C LEU A 259 15.03 23.46 -9.82
N THR A 260 15.98 22.52 -9.87
CA THR A 260 16.22 21.60 -8.74
C THR A 260 16.57 22.37 -7.46
N GLU A 261 17.47 23.35 -7.53
CA GLU A 261 17.83 24.19 -6.39
C GLU A 261 16.62 25.01 -5.88
N HIS A 262 15.76 25.48 -6.79
CA HIS A 262 14.53 26.18 -6.42
C HIS A 262 13.56 25.28 -5.65
N PHE A 263 13.35 24.04 -6.11
CA PHE A 263 12.54 23.06 -5.37
C PHE A 263 13.10 22.75 -3.99
N MET A 264 14.42 22.58 -3.87
CA MET A 264 15.06 22.39 -2.57
C MET A 264 14.77 23.57 -1.63
N LYS A 265 14.91 24.81 -2.10
CA LYS A 265 14.59 26.00 -1.30
C LYS A 265 13.13 26.01 -0.85
N LEU A 266 12.18 25.75 -1.76
CA LEU A 266 10.76 25.71 -1.42
C LEU A 266 10.43 24.62 -0.41
N ALA A 267 11.01 23.42 -0.57
CA ALA A 267 10.82 22.32 0.37
C ALA A 267 11.29 22.69 1.80
N PHE A 268 12.41 23.42 1.92
CA PHE A 268 12.87 23.92 3.22
C PHE A 268 11.98 25.03 3.77
N CYS A 269 11.46 25.94 2.95
CA CYS A 269 10.51 26.97 3.40
C CYS A 269 9.21 26.35 3.92
N ASP A 270 8.65 25.39 3.20
CA ASP A 270 7.39 24.72 3.59
C ASP A 270 7.54 23.92 4.90
N ARG A 271 8.74 23.37 5.15
CA ARG A 271 9.03 22.59 6.38
C ARG A 271 8.90 23.41 7.67
N PHE A 272 9.19 24.70 7.63
CA PHE A 272 9.13 25.57 8.81
C PHE A 272 7.83 26.38 8.91
N ALA A 273 7.09 26.56 7.80
CA ALA A 273 5.80 27.22 7.80
C ALA A 273 4.73 26.46 8.62
N VAL A 274 4.81 25.13 8.69
CA VAL A 274 3.90 24.30 9.51
C VAL A 274 4.24 24.41 11.00
N ALA A 275 5.51 24.58 11.36
CA ALA A 275 5.94 24.71 12.75
C ALA A 275 5.58 26.06 13.39
N GLU A 276 5.49 27.13 12.58
CA GLU A 276 5.07 28.46 13.08
C GLU A 276 3.56 28.55 13.33
N PHE A 277 2.74 27.75 12.64
CA PHE A 277 1.30 27.72 12.89
C PHE A 277 0.95 26.98 14.19
N ASP A 278 1.63 25.88 14.49
CA ASP A 278 1.38 25.06 15.70
C ASP A 278 1.85 25.77 17.00
N GLY A 279 2.86 26.64 16.91
CA GLY A 279 3.35 27.42 18.06
C GLY A 279 2.59 28.73 18.34
N SER A 280 1.61 29.08 17.52
CA SER A 280 0.88 30.36 17.63
C SER A 280 -0.48 30.28 18.31
N ASP A 281 -1.03 29.06 18.47
CA ASP A 281 -2.30 28.83 19.18
C ASP A 281 -2.12 28.63 20.70
N GLU A 282 -0.93 28.27 21.20
CA GLU A 282 -0.69 28.15 22.65
C GLU A 282 -0.44 29.49 23.37
N LEU A 283 -0.19 30.59 22.65
CA LEU A 283 0.12 31.90 23.27
C LEU A 283 -1.04 32.90 23.27
N ARG A 284 -2.27 32.48 22.92
CA ARG A 284 -3.48 33.32 23.00
C ARG A 284 -4.45 32.97 24.12
N SER A 285 -4.06 32.06 25.03
CA SER A 285 -4.84 31.75 26.22
C SER A 285 -3.98 31.88 27.48
N ASN A 286 -3.60 33.12 27.82
CA ASN A 286 -3.32 33.55 29.19
C ASN A 286 -3.58 35.06 29.32
#